data_AF-A0A936XYI5-F1
#
_entry.id   AF-A0A936XYI5-F1
#
_cell.length_a   1.000
_cell.length_b   1.000
_cell.length_c   1.000
_cell.angle_alpha   90.00
_cell.angle_beta   90.00
_cell.angle_gamma   90.00
#
_symmetry.space_group_name_H-M   'P 1'
#
loop_
_entity.id
_entity.type
_entity.pdbx_description
1 polymer ?
#
loop_
_entity_poly.entity_id
_entity_poly.type
_entity_poly.pdbx_seq_one_letter_code
_entity_poly.pdbx_strand_id
1 'polypeptide(L)'
;MASFVRLIFTVACVCSFSTVFAQKPKPTPAKPAAVKPAGFQKYTPPKLTSMLGIRSDSASVALEEALQLITLPLRVTDDKKNMYTITSYQAMYKRRGVTEAEDMSGKTTPTITSTIANFKTTPLSPLWIKTLTEQLRIGEELYFFDIVAKDAQGRLMFAPELRIKVK
;
A
#
# COMPACT_ATOMS: atom_id res chain seq x y z
N MET A 1 50.13 -19.69 84.91
CA MET A 1 51.17 -20.47 84.19
C MET A 1 50.58 -20.93 82.87
N ALA A 2 51.34 -20.72 81.78
CA ALA A 2 51.26 -21.36 80.46
C ALA A 2 49.87 -21.41 79.77
N SER A 3 49.60 -20.60 78.74
CA SER A 3 50.16 -20.58 77.39
C SER A 3 49.55 -21.62 76.44
N PHE A 4 49.45 -21.21 75.18
CA PHE A 4 49.11 -21.97 73.98
C PHE A 4 47.64 -22.33 73.79
N VAL A 5 47.00 -21.70 72.81
CA VAL A 5 46.63 -22.37 71.54
C VAL A 5 45.64 -21.45 70.78
N ARG A 6 46.07 -21.05 69.58
CA ARG A 6 45.25 -20.70 68.41
C ARG A 6 44.53 -19.34 68.37
N LEU A 7 45.04 -18.58 67.39
CA LEU A 7 44.26 -17.96 66.31
C LEU A 7 43.81 -16.52 66.56
N ILE A 8 44.02 -15.73 65.50
CA ILE A 8 43.32 -14.49 65.13
C ILE A 8 44.04 -13.20 65.50
N PHE A 9 44.61 -12.60 64.44
CA PHE A 9 44.77 -11.16 64.17
C PHE A 9 46.00 -10.44 64.73
N THR A 10 47.12 -10.63 64.05
CA THR A 10 48.04 -9.53 63.68
C THR A 10 48.71 -9.99 62.38
N VAL A 11 48.81 -9.18 61.33
CA VAL A 11 50.07 -8.54 60.89
C VAL A 11 49.73 -7.91 59.54
N ALA A 12 49.62 -6.58 59.52
CA ALA A 12 50.59 -5.66 58.92
C ALA A 12 50.38 -5.42 57.43
N CYS A 13 49.92 -4.19 57.18
CA CYS A 13 49.86 -3.48 55.91
C CYS A 13 51.23 -3.52 55.23
N VAL A 14 51.34 -4.26 54.13
CA VAL A 14 52.51 -4.27 53.24
C VAL A 14 52.22 -3.39 52.04
N CYS A 15 52.94 -2.27 51.98
CA CYS A 15 53.03 -1.36 50.84
C CYS A 15 53.41 -2.13 49.57
N SER A 16 52.49 -2.20 48.62
CA SER A 16 52.79 -2.61 47.24
C SER A 16 52.73 -1.38 46.33
N PHE A 17 53.92 -0.86 46.00
CA PHE A 17 54.10 0.13 44.95
C PHE A 17 53.63 -0.46 43.61
N SER A 18 52.53 0.05 43.08
CA SER A 18 52.15 -0.15 41.68
C SER A 18 52.52 1.12 40.92
N THR A 19 53.52 1.02 40.06
CA THR A 19 53.90 2.06 39.11
C THR A 19 52.75 2.32 38.14
N VAL A 20 52.13 3.49 38.23
CA VAL A 20 51.15 3.97 37.25
C VAL A 20 51.91 4.35 35.98
N PHE A 21 51.84 3.51 34.95
CA PHE A 21 52.15 3.95 33.60
C PHE A 21 51.02 4.86 33.11
N ALA A 22 51.31 6.16 33.02
CA ALA A 22 50.44 7.13 32.39
C ALA A 22 50.24 6.77 30.90
N GLN A 23 49.06 6.26 30.55
CA GLN A 23 48.68 6.05 29.16
C GLN A 23 48.46 7.42 28.49
N LYS A 24 49.22 7.71 27.43
CA LYS A 24 48.97 8.87 26.57
C LYS A 24 47.52 8.79 26.02
N PRO A 25 46.75 9.88 26.02
CA PRO A 25 45.38 9.87 25.53
C PRO A 25 45.36 9.44 24.06
N LYS A 26 44.58 8.39 23.78
CA LYS A 26 44.29 7.89 22.43
C LYS A 26 43.58 8.99 21.64
N PRO A 27 43.93 9.25 20.36
CA PRO A 27 43.21 10.21 19.54
C PRO A 27 41.75 9.78 19.45
N THR A 28 40.85 10.70 19.80
CA THR A 28 39.41 10.51 19.65
C THR A 28 39.14 10.27 18.17
N PRO A 29 38.41 9.19 17.78
CA PRO A 29 38.03 9.02 16.39
C PRO A 29 37.19 10.22 15.98
N ALA A 30 37.60 10.86 14.88
CA ALA A 30 36.87 11.96 14.29
C ALA A 30 35.40 11.55 14.11
N LYS A 31 34.51 12.32 14.74
CA LYS A 31 33.07 12.27 14.54
C LYS A 31 32.82 12.15 13.02
N PRO A 32 32.09 11.13 12.53
CA PRO A 32 31.74 11.06 11.13
C PRO A 32 31.12 12.39 10.72
N ALA A 33 31.74 13.06 9.74
CA ALA A 33 31.18 14.25 9.16
C ALA A 33 29.73 13.92 8.77
N ALA A 34 28.78 14.69 9.31
CA ALA A 34 27.39 14.55 8.94
C ALA A 34 27.30 14.67 7.43
N VAL A 35 27.04 13.54 6.76
CA VAL A 35 26.66 13.53 5.36
C VAL A 35 25.37 14.33 5.33
N LYS A 36 25.47 15.58 4.87
CA LYS A 36 24.30 16.40 4.55
C LYS A 36 23.44 15.50 3.65
N PRO A 37 22.19 15.17 4.02
CA PRO A 37 21.35 14.38 3.15
C PRO A 37 21.32 15.11 1.81
N ALA A 38 21.78 14.43 0.75
CA ALA A 38 21.75 14.94 -0.60
C ALA A 38 20.34 15.52 -0.81
N GLY A 39 20.28 16.81 -1.18
CA GLY A 39 19.07 17.61 -1.10
C GLY A 39 17.87 16.83 -1.62
N PHE A 40 16.80 16.79 -0.83
CA PHE A 40 15.50 16.32 -1.29
C PHE A 40 15.13 17.15 -2.52
N GLN A 41 15.43 16.61 -3.70
CA GLN A 41 14.93 17.15 -4.95
C GLN A 41 13.41 17.11 -4.83
N LYS A 42 12.79 18.28 -4.86
CA LYS A 42 11.34 18.43 -4.68
C LYS A 42 10.63 17.58 -5.73
N TYR A 43 10.14 16.43 -5.30
CA TYR A 43 9.42 15.52 -6.18
C TYR A 43 8.06 16.14 -6.49
N THR A 44 7.83 16.49 -7.75
CA THR A 44 6.51 16.85 -8.23
C THR A 44 5.91 15.59 -8.84
N PRO A 45 4.87 14.99 -8.22
CA PRO A 45 4.27 13.78 -8.75
C PRO A 45 3.66 14.07 -10.12
N PRO A 46 3.89 13.20 -11.12
CA PRO A 46 3.29 13.35 -12.44
C PRO A 46 1.78 13.15 -12.34
N LYS A 47 1.04 13.73 -13.30
CA LYS A 47 -0.39 13.48 -13.44
C LYS A 47 -0.58 12.05 -13.93
N LEU A 48 -1.14 11.20 -13.08
CA LEU A 48 -1.45 9.82 -13.41
C LEU A 48 -2.84 9.72 -14.03
N THR A 49 -3.03 8.70 -14.86
CA THR A 49 -4.30 8.32 -15.48
C THR A 49 -4.48 6.82 -15.33
N SER A 50 -5.60 6.41 -14.76
CA SER A 50 -6.00 5.00 -14.66
C SER A 50 -6.82 4.60 -15.87
N MET A 51 -6.53 3.42 -16.41
CA MET A 51 -7.13 2.94 -17.65
C MET A 51 -7.46 1.46 -17.60
N LEU A 52 -8.52 1.09 -18.28
CA LEU A 52 -8.88 -0.30 -18.54
C LEU A 52 -9.14 -0.43 -20.05
N GLY A 53 -8.28 -1.20 -20.73
CA GLY A 53 -8.23 -1.18 -22.19
C GLY A 53 -7.93 0.22 -22.74
N ILE A 54 -8.85 0.77 -23.53
CA ILE A 54 -8.76 2.13 -24.10
C ILE A 54 -9.51 3.18 -23.27
N ARG A 55 -10.22 2.78 -22.22
CA ARG A 55 -11.07 3.67 -21.43
C ARG A 55 -10.27 4.23 -20.25
N SER A 56 -10.22 5.54 -20.17
CA SER A 56 -9.82 6.30 -18.99
C SER A 56 -11.05 6.92 -18.33
N ASP A 57 -10.90 7.33 -17.07
CA ASP A 57 -11.88 8.12 -16.33
C ASP A 57 -13.27 7.46 -16.14
N SER A 58 -14.33 8.25 -16.04
CA SER A 58 -15.70 7.74 -16.01
C SER A 58 -16.21 7.49 -17.43
N ALA A 59 -16.19 6.24 -17.86
CA ALA A 59 -16.68 5.81 -19.16
C ALA A 59 -18.07 5.17 -19.06
N SER A 60 -18.91 5.39 -20.07
CA SER A 60 -20.18 4.68 -20.24
C SER A 60 -20.11 3.82 -21.49
N VAL A 61 -20.21 2.50 -21.33
CA VAL A 61 -19.93 1.49 -22.36
C VAL A 61 -21.09 0.52 -22.52
N ALA A 62 -21.18 -0.15 -23.66
CA ALA A 62 -22.14 -1.23 -23.88
C ALA A 62 -21.81 -2.45 -23.00
N LEU A 63 -22.79 -3.32 -22.76
CA LEU A 63 -22.61 -4.53 -21.95
C LEU A 63 -21.49 -5.43 -22.50
N GLU A 64 -21.44 -5.66 -23.81
CA GLU A 64 -20.43 -6.50 -24.45
C GLU A 64 -19.02 -5.93 -24.26
N GLU A 65 -18.88 -4.61 -24.36
CA GLU A 65 -17.62 -3.92 -24.10
C GLU A 65 -17.23 -4.04 -22.62
N ALA A 66 -18.18 -3.86 -21.69
CA ALA A 66 -17.92 -4.04 -20.27
C ALA A 66 -17.43 -5.45 -19.94
N LEU A 67 -18.02 -6.48 -20.56
CA LEU A 67 -17.63 -7.88 -20.40
C LEU A 67 -16.23 -8.17 -20.95
N GLN A 68 -15.79 -7.48 -22.00
CA GLN A 68 -14.40 -7.56 -22.46
C GLN A 68 -13.47 -6.85 -21.48
N LEU A 69 -13.86 -5.64 -21.06
CA LEU A 69 -13.10 -4.78 -20.16
C LEU A 69 -12.74 -5.49 -18.85
N ILE A 70 -13.67 -6.21 -18.20
CA ILE A 70 -13.40 -6.91 -16.93
C ILE A 70 -12.28 -7.97 -17.00
N THR A 71 -11.95 -8.45 -18.20
CA THR A 71 -10.85 -9.41 -18.42
C THR A 71 -9.49 -8.74 -18.56
N LEU A 72 -9.47 -7.43 -18.83
CA LEU A 72 -8.26 -6.67 -19.06
C LEU A 72 -7.61 -6.22 -17.75
N PRO A 73 -6.26 -6.13 -17.72
CA PRO A 73 -5.57 -5.54 -16.60
C PRO A 73 -5.81 -4.04 -16.53
N LEU A 74 -6.02 -3.55 -15.31
CA LEU A 74 -5.95 -2.13 -14.95
C LEU A 74 -4.54 -1.64 -15.20
N ARG A 75 -4.40 -0.46 -15.81
CA ARG A 75 -3.12 0.17 -16.10
C ARG A 75 -3.11 1.58 -15.55
N VAL A 76 -1.94 2.02 -15.11
CA VAL A 76 -1.70 3.40 -14.69
C VAL A 76 -0.59 3.96 -15.56
N THR A 77 -0.85 5.11 -16.18
CA THR A 77 0.11 5.81 -17.04
C THR A 77 0.17 7.29 -16.72
N ASP A 78 1.26 7.96 -17.10
CA ASP A 78 1.35 9.43 -17.08
C ASP A 78 1.11 10.04 -18.47
N ASP A 79 1.16 11.36 -18.57
CA ASP A 79 1.06 12.11 -19.84
C ASP A 79 2.13 11.69 -20.88
N LYS A 80 3.25 11.11 -20.42
CA LYS A 80 4.34 10.61 -21.27
C LYS A 80 4.18 9.12 -21.62
N LYS A 81 3.05 8.51 -21.26
CA LYS A 81 2.75 7.08 -21.44
C LYS A 81 3.72 6.14 -20.71
N ASN A 82 4.40 6.63 -19.67
CA ASN A 82 5.19 5.77 -18.79
C ASN A 82 4.25 4.87 -18.00
N MET A 83 4.54 3.58 -17.96
CA MET A 83 3.75 2.62 -17.20
C MET A 83 4.19 2.55 -15.75
N TYR A 84 3.22 2.56 -14.84
CA TYR A 84 3.44 2.37 -13.42
C TYR A 84 2.96 0.98 -12.99
N THR A 85 3.67 0.38 -12.03
CA THR A 85 3.28 -0.93 -11.51
C THR A 85 2.23 -0.74 -10.43
N ILE A 86 1.07 -1.38 -10.56
CA ILE A 86 0.02 -1.32 -9.52
C ILE A 86 0.44 -2.18 -8.33
N THR A 87 0.37 -1.61 -7.14
CA THR A 87 0.62 -2.31 -5.86
C THR A 87 -0.67 -2.79 -5.22
N SER A 88 -1.73 -1.97 -5.29
CA SER A 88 -3.06 -2.35 -4.82
C SER A 88 -4.15 -1.49 -5.43
N TYR A 89 -5.38 -1.99 -5.43
CA TYR A 89 -6.58 -1.22 -5.72
C TYR A 89 -7.80 -1.88 -5.07
N GLN A 90 -8.90 -1.15 -4.97
CA GLN A 90 -10.20 -1.70 -4.64
C GLN A 90 -11.08 -1.71 -5.88
N ALA A 91 -11.88 -2.76 -6.04
CA ALA A 91 -12.93 -2.80 -7.05
C ALA A 91 -14.28 -2.98 -6.37
N MET A 92 -15.25 -2.17 -6.79
CA MET A 92 -16.65 -2.25 -6.40
C MET A 92 -17.48 -2.62 -7.62
N TYR A 93 -18.38 -3.57 -7.43
CA TYR A 93 -19.46 -3.88 -8.36
C TYR A 93 -20.79 -3.42 -7.76
N LYS A 94 -21.42 -2.44 -8.41
CA LYS A 94 -22.67 -1.83 -7.98
C LYS A 94 -23.81 -2.34 -8.85
N ARG A 95 -24.68 -3.12 -8.22
CA ARG A 95 -25.82 -3.80 -8.83
C ARG A 95 -27.07 -2.99 -8.66
N ARG A 96 -27.95 -3.04 -9.66
CA ARG A 96 -29.27 -2.43 -9.62
C ARG A 96 -30.31 -3.54 -9.59
N GLY A 97 -30.88 -3.78 -8.42
CA GLY A 97 -32.08 -4.59 -8.27
C GLY A 97 -33.34 -3.77 -8.53
N VAL A 98 -34.37 -4.40 -9.05
CA VAL A 98 -35.74 -3.89 -9.00
C VAL A 98 -36.43 -4.65 -7.89
N THR A 99 -36.79 -3.95 -6.82
CA THR A 99 -37.66 -4.52 -5.79
C THR A 99 -39.06 -4.00 -6.08
N GLU A 100 -40.01 -4.90 -6.33
CA GLU A 100 -41.41 -4.54 -6.30
C GLU A 100 -41.77 -4.22 -4.85
N ALA A 101 -42.05 -2.95 -4.57
CA ALA A 101 -42.61 -2.59 -3.28
C ALA A 101 -44.05 -3.12 -3.26
N GLU A 102 -44.38 -3.97 -2.27
CA GLU A 102 -45.75 -4.40 -1.95
C GLU A 102 -46.59 -3.26 -1.36
N ASP A 103 -46.22 -2.01 -1.62
CA ASP A 103 -47.08 -0.88 -1.36
C ASP A 103 -48.15 -0.90 -2.47
N MET A 104 -49.42 -0.83 -2.09
CA MET A 104 -50.63 -0.86 -2.93
C MET A 104 -50.69 0.20 -4.06
N SER A 105 -49.57 0.83 -4.41
CA SER A 105 -49.37 1.86 -5.45
C SER A 105 -48.64 1.35 -6.70
N GLY A 106 -48.13 0.12 -6.73
CA GLY A 106 -47.54 -0.49 -7.95
C GLY A 106 -46.27 0.21 -8.47
N LYS A 107 -45.58 1.00 -7.64
CA LYS A 107 -44.34 1.69 -8.02
C LYS A 107 -43.14 0.86 -7.59
N THR A 108 -42.37 0.39 -8.55
CA THR A 108 -41.12 -0.33 -8.29
C THR A 108 -40.02 0.66 -7.89
N THR A 109 -39.37 0.43 -6.76
CA THR A 109 -38.22 1.24 -6.32
C THR A 109 -36.93 0.50 -6.65
N PRO A 110 -35.96 1.14 -7.33
CA PRO A 110 -34.68 0.52 -7.62
C PRO A 110 -33.87 0.39 -6.32
N THR A 111 -33.53 -0.84 -5.94
CA THR A 111 -32.64 -1.14 -4.82
C THR A 111 -31.21 -1.29 -5.34
N ILE A 112 -30.25 -0.60 -4.74
CA ILE A 112 -28.85 -0.68 -5.13
C ILE A 112 -28.09 -1.53 -4.13
N THR A 113 -27.40 -2.55 -4.59
CA THR A 113 -26.49 -3.36 -3.76
C THR A 113 -25.06 -3.21 -4.29
N SER A 114 -24.06 -3.33 -3.41
CA SER A 114 -22.66 -3.17 -3.80
C SER A 114 -21.78 -4.24 -3.16
N THR A 115 -20.88 -4.81 -3.95
CA THR A 115 -19.85 -5.75 -3.49
C THR A 115 -18.49 -5.11 -3.71
N ILE A 116 -17.59 -5.17 -2.73
CA ILE A 116 -16.28 -4.55 -2.78
C ILE A 116 -15.21 -5.60 -2.45
N ALA A 117 -14.07 -5.57 -3.14
CA ALA A 117 -12.89 -6.34 -2.77
C ALA A 117 -11.60 -5.55 -3.01
N ASN A 118 -10.56 -5.91 -2.24
CA ASN A 118 -9.20 -5.41 -2.42
C ASN A 118 -8.38 -6.37 -3.27
N PHE A 119 -7.57 -5.81 -4.16
CA PHE A 119 -6.70 -6.55 -5.07
C PHE A 119 -5.27 -6.03 -4.97
N LYS A 120 -4.32 -6.96 -4.98
CA LYS A 120 -2.87 -6.66 -5.03
C LYS A 120 -2.27 -6.87 -6.42
N THR A 121 -3.02 -7.49 -7.31
CA THR A 121 -2.61 -7.84 -8.67
C THR A 121 -3.75 -7.54 -9.64
N THR A 122 -3.39 -7.37 -10.91
CA THR A 122 -4.32 -7.11 -12.00
C THR A 122 -4.09 -8.14 -13.11
N PRO A 123 -5.12 -8.64 -13.82
CA PRO A 123 -6.56 -8.26 -13.81
C PRO A 123 -7.29 -8.67 -12.52
N LEU A 124 -8.62 -8.47 -12.50
CA LEU A 124 -9.50 -8.97 -11.44
C LEU A 124 -9.31 -10.48 -11.22
N SER A 125 -9.66 -10.96 -10.02
CA SER A 125 -9.54 -12.40 -9.72
C SER A 125 -10.50 -13.22 -10.60
N PRO A 126 -10.17 -14.49 -10.91
CA PRO A 126 -11.04 -15.34 -11.73
C PRO A 126 -12.47 -15.45 -11.21
N LEU A 127 -12.66 -15.46 -9.89
CA LEU A 127 -13.98 -15.47 -9.25
C LEU A 127 -14.78 -14.19 -9.54
N TRP A 128 -14.11 -13.03 -9.49
CA TRP A 128 -14.75 -11.75 -9.81
C TRP A 128 -15.10 -11.67 -11.29
N ILE A 129 -14.18 -12.08 -12.17
CA ILE A 129 -14.44 -12.14 -13.62
C ILE A 129 -15.65 -13.04 -13.88
N LYS A 130 -15.68 -14.25 -13.32
CA LYS A 130 -16.82 -15.18 -13.47
C LYS A 130 -18.14 -14.56 -12.98
N THR A 131 -18.13 -14.00 -11.76
CA THR A 131 -19.32 -13.36 -11.17
C THR A 131 -19.83 -12.23 -12.06
N LEU A 132 -18.94 -11.37 -12.56
CA LEU A 132 -19.31 -10.26 -13.43
C LEU A 132 -19.83 -10.75 -14.78
N THR A 133 -19.20 -11.75 -15.37
CA THR A 133 -19.67 -12.35 -16.63
C THR A 133 -21.09 -12.90 -16.52
N GLU A 134 -21.43 -13.53 -15.40
CA GLU A 134 -22.76 -14.11 -15.19
C GLU A 134 -23.82 -13.05 -14.79
N GLN A 135 -23.41 -12.03 -14.03
CA GLN A 135 -24.35 -11.19 -13.29
C GLN A 135 -24.42 -9.74 -13.75
N LEU A 136 -23.45 -9.22 -14.50
CA LEU A 136 -23.43 -7.83 -14.95
C LEU A 136 -24.60 -7.54 -15.89
N ARG A 137 -25.30 -6.43 -15.66
CA ARG A 137 -26.47 -5.98 -16.42
C ARG A 137 -26.35 -4.51 -16.80
N ILE A 138 -27.20 -4.09 -17.74
CA ILE A 138 -27.35 -2.69 -18.14
C ILE A 138 -27.84 -1.86 -16.95
N GLY A 139 -27.28 -0.67 -16.76
CA GLY A 139 -27.60 0.26 -15.67
C GLY A 139 -26.80 0.03 -14.37
N GLU A 140 -25.88 -0.94 -14.38
CA GLU A 140 -24.94 -1.25 -13.30
C GLU A 140 -23.58 -0.57 -13.53
N GLU A 141 -22.72 -0.62 -12.50
CA GLU A 141 -21.45 0.12 -12.49
C GLU A 141 -20.32 -0.70 -11.88
N LEU A 142 -19.15 -0.62 -12.51
CA LEU A 142 -17.87 -1.07 -11.97
C LEU A 142 -17.05 0.14 -11.58
N TYR A 143 -16.46 0.10 -10.38
CA TYR A 143 -15.72 1.23 -9.84
C TYR A 143 -14.40 0.76 -9.25
N PHE A 144 -13.31 1.30 -9.76
CA PHE A 144 -11.95 1.03 -9.31
C PHE A 144 -11.41 2.26 -8.59
N PHE A 145 -11.04 2.12 -7.33
CA PHE A 145 -10.65 3.23 -6.46
C PHE A 145 -9.53 2.81 -5.50
N ASP A 146 -8.96 3.77 -4.79
CA ASP A 146 -7.75 3.59 -3.96
C ASP A 146 -6.62 2.88 -4.72
N ILE A 147 -6.44 3.27 -5.98
CA ILE A 147 -5.43 2.68 -6.86
C ILE A 147 -4.07 3.22 -6.44
N VAL A 148 -3.22 2.35 -5.91
CA VAL A 148 -1.84 2.66 -5.52
C VAL A 148 -0.90 2.09 -6.56
N ALA A 149 -0.07 2.94 -7.16
CA ALA A 149 0.94 2.56 -8.13
C ALA A 149 2.34 2.97 -7.66
N LYS A 150 3.35 2.23 -8.11
CA LYS A 150 4.76 2.52 -7.88
C LYS A 150 5.47 2.85 -9.18
N ASP A 151 6.38 3.80 -9.11
CA ASP A 151 7.31 4.11 -10.20
C ASP A 151 8.55 3.19 -10.18
N ALA A 152 9.46 3.41 -11.14
CA ALA A 152 10.70 2.65 -11.27
C ALA A 152 11.63 2.82 -10.05
N GLN A 153 11.49 3.91 -9.30
CA GLN A 153 12.25 4.23 -8.09
C GLN A 153 11.57 3.68 -6.82
N GLY A 154 10.42 3.02 -6.94
CA GLY A 154 9.67 2.46 -5.83
C GLY A 154 8.83 3.47 -5.04
N ARG A 155 8.65 4.70 -5.53
CA ARG A 155 7.80 5.71 -4.87
C ARG A 155 6.35 5.37 -5.12
N LEU A 156 5.57 5.34 -4.03
CA LEU A 156 4.13 5.07 -4.07
C LEU A 156 3.35 6.34 -4.37
N MET A 157 2.33 6.21 -5.22
CA MET A 157 1.45 7.30 -5.64
C MET A 157 0.03 6.78 -5.80
N PHE A 158 -0.94 7.66 -5.49
CA PHE A 158 -2.34 7.40 -5.81
C PHE A 158 -2.61 7.76 -7.27
N ALA A 159 -3.21 6.82 -8.00
CA ALA A 159 -3.74 7.06 -9.32
C ALA A 159 -5.23 7.45 -9.23
N PRO A 160 -5.77 8.19 -10.22
CA PRO A 160 -7.19 8.53 -10.26
C PRO A 160 -8.07 7.28 -10.28
N GLU A 161 -9.28 7.42 -9.78
CA GLU A 161 -10.30 6.37 -9.87
C GLU A 161 -10.80 6.15 -11.31
N LEU A 162 -11.35 4.97 -11.58
CA LEU A 162 -11.94 4.61 -12.86
C LEU A 162 -13.38 4.10 -12.65
N ARG A 163 -14.34 4.64 -13.40
CA ARG A 163 -15.76 4.21 -13.32
C ARG A 163 -16.23 3.74 -14.69
N ILE A 164 -16.78 2.53 -14.75
CA ILE A 164 -17.37 1.97 -15.96
C ILE A 164 -18.86 1.78 -15.71
N LYS A 165 -19.69 2.60 -16.36
CA LYS A 165 -21.15 2.50 -16.35
C LYS A 165 -21.62 1.68 -17.54
N VAL A 166 -22.46 0.69 -17.30
CA VAL A 166 -23.01 -0.16 -18.36
C VAL A 166 -24.31 0.46 -18.88
N LYS A 167 -24.41 0.69 -20.19
CA LYS A 167 -25.59 1.27 -20.87
C LYS A 167 -26.08 0.42 -22.03
#